data_AF-A0A7C7RLG0-F1
#
_entry.id   AF-A0A7C7RLG0-F1
#
_cell.length_a   1.000
_cell.length_b   1.000
_cell.length_c   1.000
_cell.angle_alpha   90.00
_cell.angle_beta   90.00
_cell.angle_gamma   90.00
#
_symmetry.space_group_name_H-M   'P 1'
#
loop_
_entity.id
_entity.type
_entity.pdbx_description
1 polymer ?
#
loop_
_entity_poly.entity_id
_entity_poly.type
_entity_poly.pdbx_seq_one_letter_code
_entity_poly.pdbx_strand_id
1 'polypeptide(L)' 'MSKYPQVYVKSHPRGRELGAPLLLIHLSAEATEEKDAISVLKEAEGMLRSLIRDLGGEIRENKNLADQLNE' A
#
# COMPACT_ATOMS: atom_id res chain seq x y z
N MET A 1 19.91 -7.75 -3.39
CA MET A 1 18.65 -8.52 -3.34
C MET A 1 17.57 -7.64 -2.72
N SER A 2 16.38 -7.56 -3.33
CA SER A 2 15.23 -6.88 -2.72
C SER A 2 14.87 -7.61 -1.42
N LYS A 3 14.60 -6.87 -0.34
CA LYS A 3 14.21 -7.44 0.96
C LYS A 3 12.85 -8.17 0.88
N TYR A 4 12.02 -7.84 -0.11
CA TYR A 4 10.70 -8.43 -0.34
C TYR A 4 10.47 -8.67 -1.83
N PRO A 5 11.09 -9.71 -2.44
CA PRO A 5 10.94 -9.98 -3.87
C PRO A 5 9.51 -10.34 -4.30
N GLN A 6 8.68 -10.80 -3.36
CA GLN A 6 7.31 -11.25 -3.60
C GLN A 6 6.24 -10.15 -3.41
N VAL A 7 6.65 -8.91 -3.11
CA VAL A 7 5.73 -7.78 -2.91
C VAL A 7 5.72 -6.90 -4.15
N TYR A 8 4.53 -6.69 -4.69
CA TYR A 8 4.27 -5.70 -5.73
C TYR A 8 3.64 -4.44 -5.12
N VAL A 9 4.15 -3.28 -5.53
CA VAL A 9 3.66 -1.97 -5.12
C VAL A 9 3.18 -1.21 -6.34
N LYS A 10 1.94 -0.73 -6.30
CA LYS A 10 1.37 0.16 -7.33
C LYS A 10 0.87 1.44 -6.68
N SER A 11 1.26 2.58 -7.24
CA SER A 11 0.84 3.90 -6.77
C SER A 11 0.03 4.64 -7.82
N HIS A 12 -1.01 5.35 -7.40
CA HIS A 12 -1.81 6.22 -8.26
C HIS A 12 -1.90 7.62 -7.64
N PRO A 13 -1.42 8.66 -8.32
CA PRO A 13 -1.66 10.03 -7.88
C PRO A 13 -3.16 10.36 -7.99
N ARG A 14 -3.71 10.98 -6.95
CA ARG A 14 -5.11 11.44 -6.85
C ARG A 14 -5.16 12.83 -6.20
N GLY A 15 -6.31 13.47 -6.19
CA GLY A 15 -6.52 14.72 -5.45
C GLY A 15 -5.95 15.97 -6.11
N ARG A 16 -5.39 15.85 -7.33
CA ARG A 16 -4.94 17.01 -8.13
C ARG A 16 -6.09 18.00 -8.36
N GLU A 17 -7.27 17.46 -8.61
CA GLU A 17 -8.54 18.16 -8.78
C GLU A 17 -9.03 18.87 -7.50
N LEU A 18 -8.55 18.43 -6.32
CA LEU A 18 -8.86 19.03 -5.01
C LEU A 18 -7.70 19.87 -4.45
N GLY A 19 -6.63 20.09 -5.23
CA GLY A 19 -5.43 20.80 -4.78
C GLY A 19 -4.63 20.06 -3.70
N ALA A 20 -4.89 18.78 -3.48
CA ALA A 20 -4.25 17.97 -2.44
C ALA A 20 -3.33 16.91 -3.06
N PRO A 21 -2.05 16.81 -2.64
CA PRO A 21 -1.13 15.79 -3.16
C PRO A 21 -1.41 14.43 -2.48
N LEU A 22 -2.37 13.68 -3.01
CA LEU A 22 -2.75 12.36 -2.48
C LEU A 22 -2.13 11.24 -3.33
N LEU A 23 -1.60 10.22 -2.66
CA LEU A 23 -1.12 8.99 -3.30
C LEU A 23 -1.95 7.81 -2.77
N LEU A 24 -2.65 7.13 -3.67
CA LEU A 24 -3.26 5.84 -3.38
C LEU A 24 -2.23 4.74 -3.63
N ILE A 25 -1.98 3.90 -2.63
CA ILE A 25 -1.03 2.80 -2.72
C ILE A 25 -1.77 1.47 -2.61
N HIS A 26 -1.57 0.60 -3.59
CA HIS A 26 -1.97 -0.80 -3.56
C HIS A 26 -0.75 -1.67 -3.29
N LEU A 27 -0.88 -2.53 -2.27
CA LEU A 27 0.10 -3.53 -1.90
C LEU A 27 -0.48 -4.91 -2.20
N SER A 28 0.30 -5.75 -2.86
CA SER A 28 -0.07 -7.15 -3.12
C SER A 28 1.15 -8.04 -2.93
N ALA A 29 0.92 -9.26 -2.47
CA ALA A 29 1.97 -10.26 -2.29
C ALA A 29 1.51 -11.60 -2.86
N GLU A 30 2.44 -12.37 -3.40
CA GLU A 30 2.20 -13.73 -3.89
C GLU A 30 3.05 -14.73 -3.09
N ALA A 31 2.44 -15.83 -2.66
CA ALA A 31 3.12 -16.93 -2.00
C ALA A 31 2.36 -18.23 -2.23
N THR A 32 3.04 -19.36 -1.99
CA THR A 32 2.42 -20.69 -2.09
C THR A 32 1.33 -20.91 -1.05
N GLU A 33 1.50 -20.31 0.13
CA GLU A 33 0.53 -20.37 1.24
C GLU A 33 -0.02 -18.97 1.53
N GLU A 34 -1.34 -18.87 1.69
CA GLU A 34 -2.01 -17.58 1.94
C GLU A 34 -1.48 -16.87 3.19
N LYS A 35 -1.21 -17.63 4.26
CA LYS A 35 -0.64 -17.12 5.52
C LYS A 35 0.69 -16.38 5.28
N ASP A 36 1.53 -16.91 4.40
CA ASP A 36 2.85 -16.36 4.13
C ASP A 36 2.72 -15.07 3.31
N ALA A 37 1.82 -15.03 2.32
CA ALA A 37 1.50 -13.81 1.58
C ALA A 37 0.98 -12.71 2.53
N ILE A 38 0.07 -13.05 3.45
CA ILE A 38 -0.46 -12.10 4.44
C ILE A 38 0.65 -11.59 5.38
N SER A 39 1.51 -12.48 5.88
CA SER A 39 2.59 -12.08 6.79
C SER A 39 3.54 -11.09 6.12
N VAL A 40 3.96 -11.41 4.89
CA VAL A 40 4.87 -10.55 4.12
C VAL A 40 4.22 -9.21 3.80
N LEU A 41 2.92 -9.22 3.44
CA LEU A 41 2.18 -8.00 3.16
C LEU A 41 2.13 -7.07 4.38
N LYS A 42 1.89 -7.63 5.59
CA LYS A 42 1.89 -6.87 6.84
C LYS A 42 3.26 -6.28 7.18
N GLU A 43 4.33 -7.03 6.97
CA GLU A 43 5.69 -6.52 7.18
C GLU A 43 6.03 -5.37 6.21
N ALA A 44 5.72 -5.55 4.93
CA ALA A 44 5.93 -4.54 3.92
C ALA A 44 5.08 -3.29 4.16
N GLU A 45 3.81 -3.46 4.56
CA GLU A 45 2.93 -2.37 4.97
C GLU A 45 3.51 -1.60 6.17
N GLY A 46 3.95 -2.30 7.22
CA GLY A 46 4.55 -1.68 8.40
C GLY A 46 5.79 -0.84 8.04
N MET A 47 6.67 -1.39 7.20
CA MET A 47 7.84 -0.67 6.70
C MET A 47 7.45 0.56 5.89
N LEU A 48 6.53 0.42 4.93
CA LEU A 48 6.08 1.53 4.10
C LEU A 48 5.47 2.64 4.95
N ARG A 49 4.64 2.29 5.94
CA ARG A 49 4.04 3.26 6.86
C ARG A 49 5.11 4.02 7.67
N SER A 50 6.18 3.35 8.11
CA SER A 50 7.30 4.02 8.76
C SER A 50 7.96 5.02 7.82
N LEU A 51 8.33 4.59 6.62
CA LEU A 51 9.00 5.43 5.63
C LEU A 51 8.17 6.67 5.25
N ILE A 52 6.86 6.51 5.08
CA ILE A 52 5.96 7.64 4.78
C ILE A 52 5.99 8.66 5.91
N ARG A 53 5.93 8.22 7.17
CA ARG A 53 5.98 9.10 8.35
C ARG A 53 7.34 9.78 8.47
N ASP A 54 8.43 9.06 8.23
CA ASP A 54 9.80 9.60 8.28
C ASP A 54 10.04 10.69 7.23
N LEU A 55 9.34 10.61 6.09
CA LEU A 55 9.33 11.63 5.04
C LEU A 55 8.35 12.80 5.30
N GLY A 56 7.66 12.80 6.44
CA GLY A 56 6.67 13.84 6.80
C GLY A 56 5.29 13.65 6.17
N GLY A 57 5.01 12.48 5.60
CA GLY A 57 3.71 12.15 5.02
C GLY A 57 2.69 11.70 6.06
N GLU A 58 1.41 11.93 5.75
CA GLU A 58 0.28 11.47 6.55
C GLU A 58 -0.42 10.27 5.89
N ILE A 59 -0.89 9.33 6.70
CA ILE A 59 -1.56 8.11 6.23
C ILE A 59 -3.02 8.17 6.63
N ARG A 60 -3.91 8.09 5.64
CA ARG A 60 -5.36 8.02 5.85
C ARG A 60 -5.83 6.61 5.50
N GLU A 61 -6.36 5.88 6.48
CA GLU A 61 -6.90 4.55 6.23
C GLU A 61 -8.25 4.66 5.54
N ASN A 62 -8.38 4.05 4.37
CA ASN A 62 -9.65 3.96 3.67
C ASN A 62 -10.26 2.57 3.96
N LYS A 63 -11.24 2.51 4.86
CA LYS A 63 -11.83 1.24 5.34
C LYS A 63 -12.82 0.60 4.37
N ASN A 64 -13.13 1.24 3.24
CA ASN A 64 -14.07 0.73 2.23
C ASN A 64 -13.34 0.41 0.91
N LEU A 65 -12.69 -0.75 0.84
CA LEU A 65 -12.06 -1.24 -0.39
C LEU A 65 -12.93 -2.23 -1.19
N ALA A 66 -13.98 -2.79 -0.57
CA ALA A 66 -14.86 -3.76 -1.24
C ALA A 66 -15.75 -3.11 -2.33
N ASP A 67 -16.08 -1.83 -2.20
CA ASP A 67 -17.06 -1.17 -3.08
C ASP A 67 -16.43 -0.44 -4.30
N GLN A 68 -15.11 -0.23 -4.32
CA GLN A 68 -14.45 0.62 -5.33
C GLN A 68 -13.63 -0.14 -6.39
N LEU A 69 -13.61 -1.47 -6.34
CA LEU A 69 -12.91 -2.29 -7.34
C LEU A 69 -13.82 -2.76 -8.50
N ASN A 70 -15.08 -2.29 -8.53
CA ASN A 70 -16.08 -2.64 -9.55
C ASN A 70 -16.51 -1.47 -10.46
N GLU A 71 -15.73 -0.39 -10.53
CA GLU A 71 -15.91 0.70 -11.52
C GLU A 71 -14.82 0.71 -12.59
#